data_AF-A0A5N5F793-F1
#
_entry.id   AF-A0A5N5F793-F1
#
_cell.length_a   1.000
_cell.length_b   1.000
_cell.length_c   1.000
_cell.angle_alpha   90.00
_cell.angle_beta   90.00
_cell.angle_gamma   90.00
#
_symmetry.space_group_name_H-M   'P 1'
#
loop_
_entity.id
_entity.type
_entity.pdbx_description
1 polymer ?
#
loop_
_entity_poly.entity_id
_entity_poly.type
_entity_poly.pdbx_seq_one_letter_code
_entity_poly.pdbx_strand_id
1 'polypeptide(L)'
;MASSLFRTLIRSSKLGSAGTRNFSLVRTQISEHTAKWMQDTSKKSPMELINEVPPIKVEGRIVACEGDTNPSLGHPIEFICLDLDEPAICKYCGLRYVQHHHH
;
A
#
# COMPACT_ATOMS: atom_id res chain seq x y z
N MET A 1 -55.38 32.56 -6.77
CA MET A 1 -55.59 32.78 -5.32
C MET A 1 -55.34 31.44 -4.64
N ALA A 2 -54.09 31.14 -4.29
CA ALA A 2 -53.49 31.45 -2.99
C ALA A 2 -54.09 30.61 -1.86
N SER A 3 -53.36 29.59 -1.41
CA SER A 3 -53.18 29.29 0.01
C SER A 3 -52.28 28.06 0.19
N SER A 4 -51.01 28.36 0.41
CA SER A 4 -50.00 27.54 1.05
C SER A 4 -50.48 27.00 2.40
N LEU A 5 -50.38 25.68 2.61
CA LEU A 5 -50.42 25.10 3.95
C LEU A 5 -49.03 24.57 4.30
N PHE A 6 -48.36 25.35 5.13
CA PHE A 6 -47.17 24.98 5.87
C PHE A 6 -47.44 23.74 6.73
N ARG A 7 -46.58 22.72 6.64
CA ARG A 7 -46.29 21.81 7.76
C ARG A 7 -44.79 21.64 7.90
N THR A 8 -44.26 22.44 8.80
CA THR A 8 -42.92 22.38 9.37
C THR A 8 -42.74 21.05 10.10
N LEU A 9 -41.74 20.25 9.71
CA LEU A 9 -41.15 19.26 10.60
C LEU A 9 -39.68 19.63 10.82
N ILE A 10 -39.42 20.14 12.02
CA ILE A 10 -38.10 20.26 12.59
C ILE A 10 -37.64 18.84 12.96
N ARG A 11 -36.57 18.35 12.35
CA ARG A 11 -35.72 17.31 12.96
C ARG A 11 -34.26 17.73 12.87
N SER A 12 -33.81 18.31 13.98
CA SER A 12 -32.42 18.53 14.33
C SER A 12 -31.72 17.20 14.56
N SER A 13 -30.56 17.00 13.93
CA SER A 13 -29.30 16.92 14.67
C SER A 13 -28.12 16.86 13.70
N LYS A 14 -27.24 17.85 13.82
CA LYS A 14 -25.83 17.77 13.39
C LYS A 14 -25.21 16.50 14.00
N LEU A 15 -24.73 15.61 13.14
CA LEU A 15 -23.61 14.71 13.43
C LEU A 15 -22.57 15.09 12.37
N GLY A 16 -21.48 15.81 12.65
CA GLY A 16 -20.60 15.64 13.80
C GLY A 16 -19.47 14.70 13.37
N SER A 17 -18.31 15.29 13.08
CA SER A 17 -17.03 14.65 12.80
C SER A 17 -16.88 13.89 11.47
N ALA A 18 -16.43 14.62 10.45
CA ALA A 18 -15.47 14.08 9.50
C ALA A 18 -14.24 13.64 10.32
N GLY A 19 -14.20 12.37 10.72
CA GLY A 19 -13.02 11.77 11.31
C GLY A 19 -11.91 11.84 10.29
N THR A 20 -11.02 12.82 10.44
CA THR A 20 -9.64 12.71 9.98
C THR A 20 -9.13 11.41 10.56
N ARG A 21 -9.14 10.34 9.74
CA ARG A 21 -8.44 9.11 10.05
C ARG A 21 -6.98 9.50 10.13
N ASN A 22 -6.53 9.84 11.34
CA ASN A 22 -5.13 10.10 11.64
C ASN A 22 -4.39 8.79 11.40
N PHE A 23 -3.93 8.60 10.16
CA PHE A 23 -3.11 7.49 9.71
C PHE A 23 -1.80 7.36 10.52
N SER A 24 -1.43 8.38 11.30
CA SER A 24 -0.24 8.39 12.15
C SER A 24 -0.24 7.32 13.24
N LEU A 25 -1.41 6.90 13.76
CA LEU A 25 -1.50 5.91 14.84
C LEU A 25 -1.31 4.45 14.37
N VAL A 26 -1.43 4.18 13.06
CA VAL A 26 -1.27 2.81 12.53
C VAL A 26 0.21 2.45 12.36
N ARG A 27 1.10 3.45 12.25
CA ARG A 27 2.53 3.21 11.98
C ARG A 27 3.21 2.40 13.07
N THR A 28 2.83 2.60 14.34
CA THR A 28 3.41 1.87 15.48
C THR A 28 3.04 0.38 15.46
N GLN A 29 1.84 0.02 14.98
CA GLN A 29 1.38 -1.37 14.94
C GLN A 29 2.03 -2.20 13.81
N ILE A 30 2.56 -1.56 12.76
CA ILE A 30 3.18 -2.26 11.63
C ILE A 30 4.59 -2.79 12.01
N SER A 31 5.28 -2.12 12.95
CA SER A 31 6.56 -2.58 13.49
C SER A 31 6.45 -3.84 14.36
N GLU A 32 5.24 -4.19 14.80
CA GLU A 32 5.01 -5.31 15.72
C GLU A 32 4.84 -6.66 15.02
N HIS A 33 4.66 -6.70 13.69
CA HIS A 33 4.39 -7.96 13.02
C HIS A 33 5.56 -8.95 13.17
N THR A 34 6.78 -8.52 12.86
CA THR A 34 7.96 -9.39 12.96
C THR A 34 8.31 -9.74 14.41
N ALA A 35 8.10 -8.80 15.34
CA ALA A 35 8.34 -9.02 16.77
C ALA A 35 7.48 -10.14 17.37
N LYS A 36 6.34 -10.49 16.76
CA LYS A 36 5.46 -11.59 17.23
C LYS A 36 6.07 -12.98 17.03
N TRP A 37 6.94 -13.17 16.03
CA TRP A 37 7.43 -14.50 15.65
C TRP A 37 8.96 -14.60 15.58
N MET A 38 9.68 -13.50 15.37
CA MET A 38 11.14 -13.50 15.32
C MET A 38 11.72 -13.24 16.71
N GLN A 39 12.20 -14.30 17.36
CA GLN A 39 12.79 -14.22 18.71
C GLN A 39 14.25 -13.74 18.67
N ASP A 40 15.01 -14.11 17.64
CA ASP A 40 16.39 -13.67 17.44
C ASP A 40 16.41 -12.26 16.85
N THR A 41 16.68 -11.27 17.70
CA THR A 41 16.78 -9.85 17.32
C THR A 41 18.21 -9.41 16.97
N SER A 42 19.18 -10.33 16.99
CA SER A 42 20.56 -10.02 16.59
C SER A 42 20.72 -9.86 15.08
N LYS A 43 19.80 -10.41 14.30
CA LYS A 43 19.75 -10.33 12.84
C LYS A 43 18.67 -9.36 12.39
N LYS A 44 18.89 -8.74 11.23
CA LYS A 44 17.87 -7.92 10.57
C LYS A 44 16.65 -8.77 10.24
N SER A 45 15.47 -8.22 10.48
CA SER A 45 14.20 -8.80 10.09
C SER A 45 14.07 -8.88 8.55
N PRO A 46 13.24 -9.79 8.01
CA PRO A 46 12.99 -9.82 6.57
C PRO A 46 12.44 -8.50 6.02
N MET A 47 11.63 -7.78 6.81
CA MET A 47 11.11 -6.46 6.44
C MET A 47 12.24 -5.43 6.31
N GLU A 48 13.25 -5.46 7.18
CA GLU A 48 14.42 -4.59 7.07
C GLU A 48 15.26 -4.96 5.85
N LEU A 49 15.52 -6.26 5.63
CA LEU A 49 16.33 -6.75 4.51
C LEU A 49 15.73 -6.35 3.15
N ILE A 50 14.42 -6.49 2.95
CA ILE A 50 13.81 -6.11 1.67
C ILE A 50 13.78 -4.58 1.47
N ASN A 51 13.68 -3.81 2.56
CA ASN A 51 13.73 -2.35 2.47
C ASN A 51 15.11 -1.82 2.08
N GLU A 52 16.18 -2.58 2.33
CA GLU A 52 17.54 -2.26 1.88
C GLU A 52 17.73 -2.48 0.37
N VAL A 53 16.94 -3.36 -0.25
CA VAL A 53 17.02 -3.61 -1.70
C VAL A 53 16.43 -2.42 -2.47
N PRO A 54 17.20 -1.73 -3.33
CA PRO A 54 16.70 -0.54 -4.04
C PRO A 54 15.62 -0.90 -5.06
N PRO A 55 14.69 0.03 -5.39
CA PRO A 55 13.75 -0.16 -6.48
C PRO A 55 14.43 -0.41 -7.83
N ILE A 56 13.94 -1.40 -8.56
CA ILE A 56 14.41 -1.81 -9.88
C ILE A 56 13.77 -0.89 -10.93
N LYS A 57 14.61 -0.22 -11.72
CA LYS A 57 14.16 0.61 -12.83
C LYS A 57 13.91 -0.26 -14.05
N VAL A 58 12.74 -0.11 -14.68
CA VAL A 58 12.39 -0.81 -15.92
C VAL A 58 11.83 0.17 -16.94
N GLU A 59 12.00 -0.12 -18.23
CA GLU A 59 11.53 0.76 -19.31
C GLU A 59 10.02 0.61 -19.58
N GLY A 60 9.49 -0.60 -19.38
CA GLY A 60 8.10 -0.92 -19.65
C GLY A 60 7.13 -0.38 -18.59
N ARG A 61 5.88 -0.13 -19.00
CA ARG A 61 4.77 0.22 -18.09
C ARG A 61 4.27 -0.95 -17.23
N ILE A 62 4.58 -2.18 -17.63
CA ILE A 62 4.21 -3.41 -16.93
C ILE A 62 5.47 -4.25 -16.76
N VAL A 63 5.68 -4.78 -15.55
CA VAL A 63 6.75 -5.74 -15.25
C VAL A 63 6.15 -7.09 -14.87
N ALA A 64 6.81 -8.18 -15.27
CA ALA A 64 6.53 -9.54 -14.84
C ALA A 64 7.55 -9.93 -13.76
N CYS A 65 7.12 -10.03 -12.51
CA CYS A 65 7.97 -10.51 -11.43
C CYS A 65 7.79 -12.02 -11.27
N GLU A 66 8.87 -12.78 -11.48
CA GLU A 66 8.90 -14.24 -11.33
C GLU A 66 9.52 -14.65 -9.97
N GLY A 67 10.18 -13.72 -9.28
CA GLY A 67 10.77 -13.92 -7.95
C GLY A 67 12.20 -14.45 -7.94
N ASP A 68 12.60 -15.21 -8.96
CA ASP A 68 13.97 -15.70 -9.16
C ASP A 68 14.32 -15.73 -10.66
N THR A 69 15.59 -15.94 -11.02
CA THR A 69 16.01 -16.14 -12.42
C THR A 69 15.47 -17.46 -12.98
N ASN A 70 15.25 -18.46 -12.12
CA ASN A 70 14.53 -19.68 -12.47
C ASN A 70 13.06 -19.54 -12.06
N PRO A 71 12.11 -19.48 -13.02
CA PRO A 71 10.69 -19.35 -12.72
C PRO A 71 10.13 -20.45 -11.81
N SER A 72 10.77 -21.63 -11.77
CA SER A 72 10.35 -22.76 -10.94
C SER A 72 10.71 -22.61 -9.45
N LEU A 73 11.65 -21.71 -9.12
CA LEU A 73 12.10 -21.46 -7.74
C LEU A 73 11.51 -20.17 -7.16
N GLY A 74 10.78 -19.42 -7.98
CA GLY A 74 10.18 -18.17 -7.59
C GLY A 74 8.72 -18.31 -7.11
N HIS A 75 7.93 -17.28 -7.38
CA HIS A 75 6.50 -17.23 -7.05
C HIS A 75 5.67 -17.21 -8.35
N PRO A 76 4.35 -17.41 -8.29
CA PRO A 76 3.50 -17.21 -9.46
C PRO A 76 3.74 -15.83 -10.09
N ILE A 77 3.83 -15.79 -11.41
CA ILE A 77 4.16 -14.57 -12.14
C ILE A 77 3.16 -13.46 -11.75
N GLU A 78 3.68 -12.35 -11.22
CA GLU A 78 2.89 -11.16 -10.93
C GLU A 78 3.16 -10.09 -11.98
N PHE A 79 2.12 -9.72 -12.73
CA PHE A 79 2.16 -8.57 -13.63
C PHE A 79 1.80 -7.30 -12.85
N ILE A 80 2.72 -6.34 -12.79
CA ILE A 80 2.61 -5.14 -11.98
C ILE A 80 2.61 -3.92 -12.89
N CYS A 81 1.62 -3.03 -12.70
CA CYS A 81 1.52 -1.76 -13.42
C CYS A 81 2.39 -0.69 -12.76
N LEU A 82 3.11 0.08 -13.57
CA LEU A 82 4.08 1.10 -13.16
C LEU A 82 3.70 2.51 -13.64
N ASP A 83 2.41 2.73 -13.93
CA ASP A 83 1.92 4.04 -14.37
C ASP A 83 1.93 5.12 -13.26
N LEU A 84 2.18 4.72 -12.01
CA LEU A 84 2.33 5.64 -10.87
C LEU A 84 3.81 5.96 -10.64
N ASP A 85 4.09 7.21 -10.22
CA ASP A 85 5.46 7.66 -9.91
C ASP A 85 6.07 6.94 -8.68
N GLU A 86 5.22 6.40 -7.79
CA GLU A 86 5.65 5.68 -6.59
C GLU A 86 6.10 4.24 -6.94
N PRO A 87 7.16 3.71 -6.29
CA PRO A 87 7.59 2.34 -6.51
C PRO A 87 6.48 1.31 -6.24
N ALA A 88 6.12 0.53 -7.26
CA ALA A 88 5.16 -0.55 -7.12
C ALA A 88 5.83 -1.79 -6.51
N ILE A 89 5.16 -2.43 -5.55
CA ILE A 89 5.71 -3.56 -4.80
C ILE A 89 5.13 -4.87 -5.33
N CYS A 90 5.99 -5.86 -5.61
CA CYS A 90 5.57 -7.23 -5.80
C CYS A 90 5.06 -7.82 -4.49
N LYS A 91 3.85 -8.35 -4.48
CA LYS A 91 3.17 -8.83 -3.27
C LYS A 91 3.79 -10.11 -2.70
N TYR A 92 4.53 -10.85 -3.52
CA TYR A 92 5.16 -12.10 -3.13
C TYR A 92 6.56 -11.89 -2.54
N CYS A 93 7.48 -11.32 -3.32
CA CYS A 93 8.88 -11.18 -2.91
C CYS A 93 9.20 -9.80 -2.28
N GLY A 94 8.31 -8.82 -2.38
CA GLY A 94 8.51 -7.47 -1.86
C GLY A 94 9.45 -6.59 -2.69
N LEU A 95 9.95 -7.08 -3.84
CA LEU A 95 10.73 -6.26 -4.77
C LEU A 95 9.93 -5.05 -5.24
N ARG A 96 10.63 -3.94 -5.41
CA ARG A 96 10.05 -2.66 -5.82
C ARG A 96 10.45 -2.36 -7.25
N TYR A 97 9.51 -1.86 -8.05
CA TYR A 97 9.71 -1.51 -9.44
C TYR A 97 9.27 -0.08 -9.70
N VAL A 98 10.01 0.63 -10.54
CA VAL A 98 9.69 1.98 -11.01
C VAL A 98 9.89 2.05 -12.52
N GLN A 99 9.02 2.78 -13.21
CA GLN A 99 9.22 3.03 -14.63
C GLN A 99 10.32 4.08 -14.81
N HIS A 100 11.24 3.84 -15.75
CA HIS A 100 12.20 4.85 -16.18
C HIS A 100 11.53 5.76 -17.22
N HIS A 101 11.16 6.97 -16.80
CA HIS A 101 10.65 7.98 -17.72
C HIS A 101 11.82 8.67 -18.42
N HIS A 102 11.94 8.47 -19.74
CA HIS A 102 12.78 9.30 -20.59
C HIS A 102 12.05 10.63 -20.81
N HIS A 103 12.63 11.72 -20.30
CA HIS A 103 12.22 13.08 -20.62
C HIS A 103 12.90 13.57 -21.89
#